data_AF-A0A349MJN5-F1
#
_entry.id   AF-A0A349MJN5-F1
#
_cell.length_a   1.000
_cell.length_b   1.000
_cell.length_c   1.000
_cell.angle_alpha   90.00
_cell.angle_beta   90.00
_cell.angle_gamma   90.00
#
_symmetry.space_group_name_H-M   'P 1'
#
loop_
_entity.id
_entity.type
_entity.pdbx_description
1 polymer ?
#
loop_
_entity_poly.entity_id
_entity_poly.type
_entity_poly.pdbx_seq_one_letter_code
_entity_poly.pdbx_strand_id
1 'polypeptide(L)'
;MSYTTASEMLIRFGGVEMAQVATSDEAVVIDAGLLRLTVTGGDRGSYDPALVAVADAALNRINLAIGEAESRINAYLGSRYPLPIATEVVASGCLPGICADMARYLLHDNQVIEVVTQRYAAAMRWLQDVAAGRANLGTGADQSSVPSGAGMPDFVAHGDPIDVTGF
;
A
#
# COMPACT_ATOMS: atom_id res chain seq x y z
N MET A 1 16.83 0.81 -0.39
CA MET A 1 15.78 0.16 0.43
C MET A 1 14.49 0.39 -0.32
N SER A 2 13.80 -0.69 -0.66
CA SER A 2 12.55 -0.61 -1.39
C SER A 2 11.39 -0.34 -0.44
N TYR A 3 10.39 0.43 -0.90
CA TYR A 3 9.18 0.74 -0.14
C TYR A 3 8.22 -0.43 -0.10
N THR A 4 8.30 -1.33 -1.09
CA THR A 4 7.54 -2.58 -1.11
C THR A 4 8.38 -3.70 -1.74
N THR A 5 7.85 -4.92 -1.76
CA THR A 5 8.51 -6.09 -2.35
C THR A 5 7.54 -6.83 -3.26
N ALA A 6 8.07 -7.68 -4.16
CA ALA A 6 7.23 -8.57 -4.95
C ALA A 6 6.36 -9.49 -4.06
N SER A 7 6.92 -9.99 -2.95
CA SER A 7 6.17 -10.77 -1.95
C SER A 7 4.99 -9.98 -1.38
N GLU A 8 5.21 -8.72 -1.00
CA GLU A 8 4.15 -7.83 -0.51
C GLU A 8 3.06 -7.59 -1.56
N MET A 9 3.45 -7.40 -2.83
CA MET A 9 2.48 -7.23 -3.92
C MET A 9 1.60 -8.48 -4.09
N LEU A 10 2.20 -9.68 -4.02
CA LEU A 10 1.47 -10.93 -4.06
C LEU A 10 0.51 -11.07 -2.86
N ILE A 11 0.91 -10.66 -1.67
CA ILE A 11 0.07 -10.71 -0.46
C ILE A 11 -1.09 -9.71 -0.57
N ARG A 12 -0.83 -8.50 -1.07
CA ARG A 12 -1.80 -7.40 -1.09
C ARG A 12 -2.85 -7.52 -2.19
N PHE A 13 -2.46 -7.98 -3.38
CA PHE A 13 -3.33 -8.04 -4.56
C PHE A 13 -3.69 -9.48 -4.97
N GLY A 14 -2.96 -10.47 -4.46
CA GLY A 14 -3.16 -11.88 -4.80
C GLY A 14 -2.29 -12.33 -5.98
N GLY A 15 -1.83 -13.59 -5.90
CA GLY A 15 -0.93 -14.15 -6.90
C GLY A 15 -1.52 -14.30 -8.30
N VAL A 16 -2.84 -14.55 -8.41
CA VAL A 16 -3.52 -14.70 -9.71
C VAL A 16 -3.48 -13.40 -10.48
N GLU A 17 -3.84 -12.29 -9.83
CA GLU A 17 -3.81 -10.99 -10.46
C GLU A 17 -2.38 -10.62 -10.86
N MET A 18 -1.42 -10.78 -9.95
CA MET A 18 -0.02 -10.44 -10.23
C MET A 18 0.56 -11.29 -11.37
N ALA A 19 0.23 -12.58 -11.45
CA ALA A 19 0.63 -13.43 -12.57
C ALA A 19 0.04 -12.93 -13.89
N GLN A 20 -1.21 -12.50 -13.89
CA GLN A 20 -1.87 -12.01 -15.09
C GLN A 20 -1.28 -10.68 -15.58
N VAL A 21 -1.05 -9.71 -14.69
CA VAL A 21 -0.59 -8.37 -15.10
C VAL A 21 0.93 -8.29 -15.28
N ALA A 22 1.70 -9.16 -14.62
CA ALA A 22 3.15 -9.18 -14.76
C ALA A 22 3.62 -9.99 -15.97
N THR A 23 2.81 -10.92 -16.48
CA THR A 23 3.12 -11.66 -17.70
C THR A 23 2.95 -10.75 -18.92
N SER A 24 3.92 -10.78 -19.85
CA SER A 24 3.82 -10.04 -21.11
C SER A 24 2.64 -10.53 -21.95
N ASP A 25 2.02 -9.64 -22.72
CA ASP A 25 0.93 -9.96 -23.66
C ASP A 25 1.32 -11.03 -24.69
N GLU A 26 2.62 -11.10 -25.02
CA GLU A 26 3.17 -12.08 -25.96
C GLU A 26 3.37 -13.49 -25.36
N ALA A 27 3.25 -13.63 -24.04
CA ALA A 27 3.53 -14.86 -23.31
C ALA A 27 2.25 -15.51 -22.75
N VAL A 28 2.32 -16.83 -22.57
CA VAL A 28 1.25 -17.56 -21.87
C VAL A 28 1.27 -17.17 -20.39
N VAL A 29 0.12 -16.72 -19.90
CA VAL A 29 -0.08 -16.38 -18.48
C VAL A 29 0.29 -17.59 -17.61
N ILE A 30 1.23 -17.38 -16.70
CA ILE A 30 1.71 -18.40 -15.77
C ILE A 30 0.73 -18.63 -14.62
N ASP A 31 0.81 -19.81 -14.01
CA ASP A 31 0.09 -20.12 -12.78
C ASP A 31 0.58 -19.26 -11.59
N ALA A 32 -0.36 -18.89 -10.72
CA ALA A 32 -0.08 -18.08 -9.53
C ALA A 32 0.86 -18.76 -8.53
N GLY A 33 0.82 -20.10 -8.45
CA GLY A 33 1.73 -20.91 -7.66
C GLY A 33 3.16 -20.84 -8.19
N LEU A 34 3.34 -20.96 -9.51
CA LEU A 34 4.66 -20.80 -10.14
C LEU A 34 5.25 -19.40 -9.91
N LEU A 35 4.44 -18.34 -10.07
CA LEU A 35 4.89 -16.99 -9.75
C LEU A 35 5.29 -16.87 -8.28
N ARG A 36 4.48 -17.40 -7.35
CA ARG A 36 4.79 -17.34 -5.92
C ARG A 36 6.09 -18.06 -5.58
N LEU A 37 6.30 -19.28 -6.10
CA LEU A 37 7.55 -20.01 -5.91
C LEU A 37 8.75 -19.24 -6.46
N THR A 38 8.58 -18.57 -7.59
CA THR A 38 9.63 -17.71 -8.18
C THR A 38 9.97 -16.52 -7.28
N VAL A 39 8.94 -15.83 -6.76
CA VAL A 39 9.11 -14.68 -5.84
C VAL A 39 9.76 -15.10 -4.52
N THR A 40 9.41 -16.26 -3.97
CA THR A 40 9.91 -16.72 -2.67
C THR A 40 11.18 -17.57 -2.74
N GLY A 41 11.68 -17.87 -3.95
CA GLY A 41 12.82 -18.79 -4.14
C GLY A 41 12.52 -20.25 -3.77
N GLY A 42 11.26 -20.68 -3.92
CA GLY A 42 10.83 -22.06 -3.68
C GLY A 42 11.23 -23.03 -4.78
N ASP A 43 10.98 -24.33 -4.56
CA ASP A 43 11.29 -25.36 -5.56
C ASP A 43 10.36 -25.23 -6.79
N ARG A 44 10.97 -25.25 -7.98
CA ARG A 44 10.28 -25.14 -9.29
C ARG A 44 10.63 -26.31 -10.21
N GLY A 45 11.30 -27.35 -9.72
CA GLY A 45 11.84 -28.43 -10.55
C GLY A 45 10.79 -29.28 -11.28
N SER A 46 9.52 -29.21 -10.84
CA SER A 46 8.40 -29.91 -11.48
C SER A 46 7.75 -29.13 -12.64
N TYR A 47 8.14 -27.88 -12.87
CA TYR A 47 7.57 -27.04 -13.92
C TYR A 47 8.37 -27.09 -15.21
N ASP A 48 7.70 -26.85 -16.34
CA ASP A 48 8.36 -26.70 -17.63
C ASP A 48 9.36 -25.52 -17.60
N PRO A 49 10.60 -25.69 -18.10
CA PRO A 49 11.62 -24.66 -18.05
C PRO A 49 11.27 -23.39 -18.83
N ALA A 50 10.43 -23.48 -19.88
CA ALA A 50 9.96 -22.30 -20.60
C ALA A 50 9.00 -21.48 -19.72
N LEU A 51 8.12 -22.13 -18.95
CA LEU A 51 7.25 -21.44 -17.99
C LEU A 51 8.04 -20.82 -16.84
N VAL A 52 9.11 -21.47 -16.38
CA VAL A 52 10.02 -20.91 -15.38
C VAL A 52 10.66 -19.62 -15.90
N ALA A 53 11.13 -19.60 -17.15
CA ALA A 53 11.68 -18.39 -17.76
C ALA A 53 10.66 -17.25 -17.86
N VAL A 54 9.39 -17.55 -18.17
CA VAL A 54 8.31 -16.55 -18.15
C VAL A 54 8.06 -16.03 -16.74
N ALA A 55 8.12 -16.90 -15.72
CA ALA A 55 7.97 -16.49 -14.32
C ALA A 55 9.12 -15.60 -13.84
N ASP A 56 10.36 -15.89 -14.26
CA ASP A 56 11.51 -15.04 -13.96
C ASP A 56 11.38 -13.66 -14.65
N ALA A 57 10.90 -13.63 -15.89
CA ALA A 57 10.61 -12.39 -16.60
C ALA A 57 9.48 -11.58 -15.93
N ALA A 58 8.42 -12.24 -15.46
CA ALA A 58 7.33 -11.62 -14.73
C ALA A 58 7.81 -11.02 -13.40
N LEU A 59 8.65 -11.74 -12.64
CA LEU A 59 9.28 -11.20 -11.43
C LEU A 59 10.13 -9.96 -11.75
N ASN A 60 10.87 -9.97 -12.84
CA ASN A 60 11.65 -8.80 -13.27
C ASN A 60 10.74 -7.59 -13.58
N ARG A 61 9.63 -7.78 -14.30
CA ARG A 61 8.63 -6.71 -14.54
C ARG A 61 8.07 -6.13 -13.23
N ILE A 62 7.75 -6.98 -12.25
CA ILE A 62 7.29 -6.52 -10.94
C ILE A 62 8.34 -5.63 -10.27
N ASN A 63 9.60 -6.07 -10.25
CA ASN A 63 10.69 -5.30 -9.63
C ASN A 63 10.96 -3.97 -10.35
N LEU A 64 10.87 -3.95 -11.68
CA LEU A 64 10.98 -2.72 -12.47
C LEU A 64 9.86 -1.73 -12.14
N ALA A 65 8.61 -2.22 -12.09
CA ALA A 65 7.45 -1.39 -11.73
C ALA A 65 7.56 -0.82 -10.30
N ILE A 66 8.05 -1.62 -9.34
CA ILE A 66 8.35 -1.16 -7.99
C ILE A 66 9.42 -0.06 -8.01
N GLY A 67 10.55 -0.29 -8.68
CA GLY A 67 11.64 0.70 -8.76
C GLY A 67 11.23 2.02 -9.42
N GLU A 68 10.36 1.95 -10.43
CA GLU A 68 9.81 3.15 -11.07
C GLU A 68 8.84 3.89 -10.13
N ALA A 69 7.95 3.17 -9.45
CA ALA A 69 7.06 3.76 -8.45
C ALA A 69 7.85 4.45 -7.32
N GLU A 70 8.92 3.82 -6.83
CA GLU A 70 9.82 4.39 -5.82
C GLU A 70 10.49 5.67 -6.30
N SER A 71 11.00 5.67 -7.53
CA SER A 71 11.62 6.85 -8.14
C SER A 71 10.64 8.01 -8.23
N ARG A 72 9.38 7.75 -8.61
CA ARG A 72 8.31 8.75 -8.63
C ARG A 72 8.01 9.28 -7.22
N ILE A 73 7.86 8.41 -6.22
CA ILE A 73 7.65 8.82 -4.83
C ILE A 73 8.80 9.70 -4.32
N ASN A 74 10.04 9.27 -4.53
CA ASN A 74 11.23 9.98 -4.11
C ASN A 74 11.33 11.39 -4.71
N ALA A 75 10.92 11.57 -5.96
CA ALA A 75 10.89 12.89 -6.60
C ALA A 75 9.98 13.89 -5.86
N TYR A 76 8.84 13.45 -5.32
CA TYR A 76 7.96 14.31 -4.52
C TYR A 76 8.48 14.52 -3.10
N LEU A 77 8.98 13.46 -2.46
CA LEU A 77 9.43 13.53 -1.06
C LEU A 77 10.74 14.30 -0.88
N GLY A 78 11.63 14.28 -1.87
CA GLY A 78 12.95 14.95 -1.80
C GLY A 78 12.88 16.47 -1.62
N SER A 79 11.71 17.09 -1.82
CA SER A 79 11.47 18.49 -1.52
C SER A 79 11.40 18.81 -0.02
N ARG A 80 11.04 17.83 0.83
CA ARG A 80 10.79 18.04 2.26
C ARG A 80 11.55 17.07 3.17
N TYR A 81 11.88 15.89 2.68
CA TYR A 81 12.53 14.84 3.46
C TYR A 81 13.90 14.49 2.89
N PRO A 82 14.91 14.24 3.74
CA PRO A 82 16.19 13.75 3.27
C PRO A 82 16.03 12.35 2.66
N LEU A 83 16.68 12.14 1.52
CA LEU A 83 16.75 10.83 0.87
C LEU A 83 18.11 10.18 1.17
N PRO A 84 18.16 8.87 1.47
CA PRO A 84 17.04 7.94 1.53
C PRO A 84 16.15 8.11 2.77
N ILE A 85 14.84 7.90 2.63
CA ILE A 85 13.88 7.92 3.75
C ILE A 85 14.27 6.85 4.77
N ALA A 86 14.24 7.19 6.07
CA ALA A 86 14.54 6.25 7.13
C ALA A 86 13.53 5.08 7.14
N THR A 87 14.04 3.86 7.33
CA THR A 87 13.27 2.60 7.25
C THR A 87 12.08 2.55 8.21
N GLU A 88 12.23 3.16 9.39
CA GLU A 88 11.18 3.25 10.42
C GLU A 88 9.94 4.03 9.92
N VAL A 89 10.19 5.08 9.12
CA VAL A 89 9.15 5.92 8.50
C VAL A 89 8.42 5.16 7.42
N VAL A 90 9.15 4.36 6.64
CA VAL A 90 8.59 3.50 5.60
C VAL A 90 7.69 2.44 6.24
N ALA A 91 8.16 1.76 7.29
CA ALA A 91 7.42 0.67 7.94
C ALA A 91 6.14 1.12 8.67
N SER A 92 6.14 2.33 9.23
CA SER A 92 5.01 2.84 10.03
C SER A 92 4.02 3.68 9.21
N GLY A 93 4.39 4.05 7.98
CA GLY A 93 3.63 4.96 7.13
C GLY A 93 2.75 4.25 6.09
N CYS A 94 2.07 5.05 5.27
CA CYS A 94 1.29 4.56 4.13
C CYS A 94 2.13 4.37 2.85
N LEU A 95 3.43 4.69 2.88
CA LEU A 95 4.34 4.62 1.73
C LEU A 95 4.39 3.24 1.05
N PRO A 96 4.50 2.11 1.78
CA PRO A 96 4.50 0.79 1.15
C PRO A 96 3.24 0.54 0.32
N GLY A 97 2.09 1.00 0.82
CA GLY A 97 0.83 0.84 0.12
C GLY A 97 0.69 1.73 -1.09
N ILE A 98 1.12 2.98 -0.99
CA ILE A 98 1.15 3.91 -2.11
C ILE A 98 2.08 3.40 -3.20
N CYS A 99 3.27 2.91 -2.83
CA CYS A 99 4.21 2.30 -3.77
C CYS A 99 3.61 1.08 -4.45
N ALA A 100 2.94 0.20 -3.70
CA ALA A 100 2.28 -0.97 -4.24
C ALA A 100 1.14 -0.62 -5.21
N ASP A 101 0.30 0.36 -4.88
CA ASP A 101 -0.79 0.82 -5.75
C ASP A 101 -0.25 1.46 -7.04
N MET A 102 0.87 2.19 -6.95
CA MET A 102 1.56 2.74 -8.12
C MET A 102 2.21 1.67 -8.99
N ALA A 103 2.93 0.74 -8.39
CA ALA A 103 3.56 -0.38 -9.10
C ALA A 103 2.51 -1.24 -9.82
N ARG A 104 1.37 -1.52 -9.16
CA ARG A 104 0.24 -2.22 -9.76
C ARG A 104 -0.29 -1.51 -11.01
N TYR A 105 -0.46 -0.19 -10.95
CA TYR A 105 -0.87 0.59 -12.11
C TYR A 105 0.12 0.47 -13.27
N LEU A 106 1.43 0.53 -12.97
CA LEU A 106 2.49 0.41 -13.99
C LEU A 106 2.56 -0.96 -14.66
N LEU A 107 2.08 -2.02 -13.99
CA LEU A 107 2.02 -3.36 -14.58
C LEU A 107 0.86 -3.54 -15.57
N HIS A 108 -0.20 -2.73 -15.46
CA HIS A 108 -1.30 -2.76 -16.42
C HIS A 108 -0.92 -1.96 -17.68
N ASP A 109 -0.56 -2.65 -18.76
CA ASP A 109 -0.24 -2.01 -20.05
C ASP A 109 -1.51 -1.45 -20.75
N ASN A 110 -2.45 -2.32 -21.14
CA ASN A 110 -3.58 -1.92 -22.02
C ASN A 110 -4.98 -2.05 -21.40
N GLN A 111 -5.11 -2.68 -20.23
CA GLN A 111 -6.41 -2.94 -19.58
C GLN A 111 -6.38 -2.52 -18.12
N VAL A 112 -6.10 -1.24 -17.86
CA VAL A 112 -6.20 -0.70 -16.50
C VAL A 112 -7.69 -0.65 -16.13
N ILE A 113 -8.06 -1.36 -15.07
CA ILE A 113 -9.40 -1.25 -14.49
C ILE A 113 -9.57 0.09 -13.76
N GLU A 114 -10.80 0.61 -13.75
CA GLU A 114 -11.09 1.94 -13.20
C GLU A 114 -10.58 2.10 -11.75
N VAL A 115 -10.78 1.07 -10.92
CA VAL A 115 -10.32 1.08 -9.52
C VAL A 115 -8.80 1.26 -9.39
N VAL A 116 -8.00 0.66 -10.27
CA VAL A 116 -6.54 0.80 -10.26
C VAL A 116 -6.13 2.21 -10.67
N THR A 117 -6.79 2.78 -11.68
CA THR A 117 -6.59 4.19 -12.08
C THR A 117 -6.95 5.15 -10.96
N GLN A 118 -8.08 4.94 -10.27
CA GLN A 118 -8.50 5.77 -9.14
C GLN A 118 -7.52 5.68 -7.97
N ARG A 119 -7.00 4.48 -7.65
CA ARG A 119 -5.99 4.29 -6.61
C ARG A 119 -4.68 4.99 -6.95
N TYR A 120 -4.22 4.88 -8.20
CA TYR A 120 -3.05 5.59 -8.70
C TYR A 120 -3.22 7.12 -8.60
N ALA A 121 -4.37 7.64 -9.03
CA ALA A 121 -4.67 9.07 -8.95
C ALA A 121 -4.72 9.57 -7.49
N ALA A 122 -5.31 8.80 -6.57
CA ALA A 122 -5.32 9.11 -5.15
C ALA A 122 -3.91 9.13 -4.54
N ALA A 123 -3.06 8.17 -4.91
CA ALA A 123 -1.64 8.13 -4.53
C ALA A 123 -0.89 9.39 -5.01
N MET A 124 -1.04 9.75 -6.29
CA MET A 124 -0.42 10.95 -6.86
C MET A 124 -0.89 12.23 -6.17
N ARG A 125 -2.18 12.33 -5.86
CA ARG A 125 -2.74 13.49 -5.12
C ARG A 125 -2.16 13.60 -3.72
N TRP A 126 -2.05 12.48 -3.00
CA TRP A 126 -1.44 12.47 -1.67
C TRP A 126 0.04 12.89 -1.73
N LEU A 127 0.82 12.41 -2.70
CA LEU A 127 2.22 12.82 -2.88
C LEU A 127 2.35 14.33 -3.16
N GLN A 128 1.43 14.90 -3.95
CA GLN A 128 1.35 16.35 -4.17
C GLN A 128 0.99 17.10 -2.88
N ASP A 129 0.08 16.58 -2.06
CA ASP A 129 -0.26 17.15 -0.76
C ASP A 129 0.93 17.11 0.21
N VAL A 130 1.73 16.04 0.20
CA VAL A 130 2.96 15.94 1.00
C VAL A 130 4.00 16.95 0.54
N ALA A 131 4.24 17.06 -0.77
CA ALA A 131 5.17 18.04 -1.35
C ALA A 131 4.73 19.49 -1.08
N ALA A 132 3.41 19.76 -1.09
CA ALA A 132 2.84 21.05 -0.72
C ALA A 132 2.78 21.29 0.80
N GLY A 133 3.14 20.29 1.60
CA GLY A 133 3.11 20.32 3.06
C GLY A 133 1.74 20.31 3.72
N ARG A 134 0.71 19.89 2.99
CA ARG A 134 -0.65 19.65 3.50
C ARG A 134 -0.82 18.27 4.15
N ALA A 135 0.08 17.34 3.84
CA ALA A 135 0.13 16.00 4.43
C ALA A 135 1.56 15.65 4.88
N ASN A 136 1.69 14.66 5.76
CA ASN A 136 2.97 14.17 6.28
C ASN A 136 3.03 12.64 6.15
N LEU A 137 4.25 12.08 6.19
CA LEU A 137 4.52 10.63 6.11
C LEU A 137 4.03 9.80 7.31
N GLY A 138 3.26 10.39 8.23
CA GLY A 138 2.88 9.78 9.51
C GLY A 138 3.94 9.94 10.61
N THR A 139 5.08 10.55 10.31
CA THR A 139 6.14 10.83 11.28
C THR A 139 6.06 12.26 11.77
N GLY A 140 5.59 12.43 13.00
CA GLY A 140 5.63 13.69 13.73
C GLY A 140 4.26 14.31 13.93
N ALA A 141 3.75 14.11 15.14
CA ALA A 141 2.95 15.06 15.92
C ALA A 141 2.21 16.15 15.12
N ASP A 142 1.06 15.79 14.57
CA ASP A 142 -0.07 16.70 14.67
C ASP A 142 -1.10 16.01 15.56
N GLN A 143 -0.86 16.16 16.87
CA GLN A 143 -1.96 16.31 17.80
C GLN A 143 -2.69 17.60 17.40
N SER A 144 -3.39 17.58 16.27
CA SER A 144 -4.58 18.39 16.12
C SER A 144 -5.57 17.76 17.10
N SER A 145 -5.41 18.15 18.35
CA SER A 145 -6.49 18.15 19.32
C SER A 145 -7.70 18.73 18.61
N VAL A 146 -8.61 17.86 18.20
CA VAL A 146 -10.02 18.24 18.18
C VAL A 146 -10.30 18.73 19.59
N PRO A 147 -10.60 20.02 19.84
CA PRO A 147 -11.23 20.36 21.09
C PRO A 147 -12.54 19.59 21.07
N SER A 148 -12.61 18.50 21.86
CA SER A 148 -13.85 17.80 22.11
C SER A 148 -14.69 18.74 23.00
N GLY A 149 -15.22 19.78 22.36
CA GLY A 149 -16.27 20.64 22.88
C GLY A 149 -17.58 19.87 22.80
N ALA A 150 -17.71 18.85 23.64
CA ALA A 150 -19.00 18.32 24.05
C ALA A 150 -19.12 18.60 25.54
N GLY A 151 -19.55 19.82 25.86
CA GLY A 151 -20.06 20.13 27.18
C GLY A 151 -21.22 19.20 27.46
N MET A 152 -20.94 18.14 28.23
CA MET A 152 -21.98 17.31 28.82
C MET A 152 -22.66 18.16 29.89
N PRO A 153 -23.99 18.38 29.85
CA PRO A 153 -24.67 18.91 31.02
C PRO A 153 -24.57 17.86 32.13
N ASP A 154 -23.94 18.28 33.22
CA ASP A 154 -23.87 17.54 34.49
C ASP A 154 -25.29 17.35 35.01
N PHE A 155 -25.88 16.18 34.76
CA PHE A 155 -27.09 15.77 35.47
C PHE A 155 -26.66 15.28 36.85
N VAL A 156 -26.65 16.23 37.80
CA VAL A 156 -26.55 15.96 39.23
C VAL A 156 -27.70 15.03 39.60
N ALA A 157 -27.40 13.74 39.79
CA ALA A 157 -28.31 12.80 40.41
C ALA A 157 -28.42 13.15 41.91
N HIS A 158 -29.36 14.03 42.25
CA HIS A 158 -29.79 14.23 43.63
C HIS A 158 -30.57 12.98 44.04
N GLY A 159 -29.91 12.10 44.80
CA GLY A 159 -30.56 10.97 45.45
C GLY A 159 -31.46 11.50 46.57
N ASP A 160 -32.77 11.38 46.39
CA ASP A 160 -33.75 11.60 47.45
C ASP A 160 -34.18 10.24 48.02
N PRO A 161 -34.00 9.96 49.32
CA PRO A 161 -34.46 8.72 49.92
C PRO A 161 -35.97 8.76 50.08
N ILE A 162 -36.69 7.86 49.40
CA ILE A 162 -38.11 7.65 49.66
C ILE A 162 -38.32 7.06 51.06
N ASP A 163 -38.77 7.90 51.99
CA ASP A 163 -39.30 7.50 53.28
C ASP A 163 -40.58 6.69 53.08
N VAL A 164 -40.54 5.40 53.44
CA VAL A 164 -41.71 4.53 53.52
C VAL A 164 -42.03 4.31 54.99
N THR A 165 -42.74 5.29 55.56
CA THR A 165 -43.53 5.09 56.79
C THR A 165 -45.00 5.40 56.54
N GLY A 166 -45.87 4.44 56.91
CA GLY A 166 -47.30 4.65 57.16
C GLY A 166 -48.26 4.30 56.01
N PHE A 167 -48.81 3.09 56.03
CA PHE A 167 -50.17 2.75 56.48
C PHE A 167 -50.50 1.28 56.19
#